data_AF-A0A1S6IUY3-F1
#
_entry.id   AF-A0A1S6IUY3-F1
#
_cell.length_a   1.000
_cell.length_b   1.000
_cell.length_c   1.000
_cell.angle_alpha   90.00
_cell.angle_beta   90.00
_cell.angle_gamma   90.00
#
_symmetry.space_group_name_H-M   'P 1'
#
loop_
_entity.id
_entity.type
_entity.pdbx_description
1 polymer ?
#
loop_
_entity_poly.entity_id
_entity_poly.type
_entity_poly.pdbx_seq_one_letter_code
_entity_poly.pdbx_strand_id
1 'polypeptide(L)'
;MFCYTYLNNIECALRELTFWTKISSEHPIFLQNVANCLNLTITPNLLAGLNRMHQCFTALHQEAQRLLGMATGQNNFHLAQDTVRLMQQFLQYDQEFINILQHLAQIGQNQPVWQALVNHILGEQEYMYRLVASLCQQMFHMGQQPNMYPNMGTGMGSGMGPNMIY
;
A
#
# COMPACT_ATOMS: atom_id res chain seq x y z
N MET A 1 9.61 -4.94 15.53
CA MET A 1 8.62 -4.04 16.16
C MET A 1 7.86 -3.39 15.03
N PHE A 2 6.62 -3.80 14.80
CA PHE A 2 5.85 -3.37 13.64
C PHE A 2 4.99 -2.18 14.06
N CYS A 3 5.26 -1.00 13.50
CA CYS A 3 4.38 0.15 13.65
C CYS A 3 3.14 -0.09 12.78
N TYR A 4 1.99 -0.32 13.41
CA TYR A 4 0.71 -0.27 12.72
C TYR A 4 0.45 1.19 12.33
N THR A 5 0.62 1.53 11.06
CA THR A 5 0.23 2.85 10.56
C THR A 5 -1.29 2.96 10.63
N TYR A 6 -1.79 3.88 11.44
CA TYR A 6 -3.22 4.21 11.50
C TYR A 6 -3.55 5.12 10.32
N LEU A 7 -4.54 4.77 9.51
CA LEU A 7 -4.91 5.56 8.34
C LEU A 7 -5.72 6.79 8.77
N ASN A 8 -5.05 7.94 8.85
CA ASN A 8 -5.66 9.21 9.22
C ASN A 8 -6.42 9.86 8.05
N ASN A 9 -5.98 9.61 6.82
CA ASN A 9 -6.65 10.03 5.57
C ASN A 9 -6.10 9.23 4.37
N ILE A 10 -6.73 9.40 3.21
CA ILE A 10 -6.32 8.73 1.95
C ILE A 10 -4.91 9.13 1.47
N GLU A 11 -4.48 10.35 1.79
CA GLU A 11 -3.16 10.84 1.44
C GLU A 11 -2.06 10.03 2.15
N CYS A 12 -2.26 9.66 3.43
CA CYS A 12 -1.36 8.77 4.16
C CYS A 12 -1.20 7.43 3.44
N ALA A 13 -2.31 6.83 3.00
CA ALA A 13 -2.29 5.59 2.23
C ALA A 13 -1.47 5.71 0.94
N LEU A 14 -1.71 6.79 0.18
CA LEU A 14 -1.03 7.04 -1.08
C LEU A 14 0.46 7.35 -0.89
N ARG A 15 0.84 8.01 0.20
CA ARG A 15 2.26 8.25 0.55
C ARG A 15 2.98 6.95 0.88
N GLU A 16 2.39 6.10 1.70
CA GLU A 16 2.94 4.75 1.98
C GLU A 16 3.06 3.95 0.69
N LEU A 17 2.01 3.90 -0.13
CA LEU A 17 2.03 3.15 -1.38
C LEU A 17 3.08 3.71 -2.37
N THR A 18 3.22 5.03 -2.46
CA THR A 18 4.25 5.69 -3.28
C THR A 18 5.66 5.31 -2.82
N PHE A 19 5.89 5.30 -1.51
CA PHE A 19 7.18 4.93 -0.93
C PHE A 19 7.51 3.45 -1.19
N TRP A 20 6.60 2.53 -0.85
CA TRP A 20 6.86 1.09 -0.94
C TRP A 20 6.92 0.60 -2.38
N THR A 21 6.12 1.14 -3.30
CA THR A 21 6.24 0.83 -4.73
C THR A 21 7.58 1.29 -5.31
N LYS A 22 8.13 2.43 -4.85
CA LYS A 22 9.46 2.89 -5.26
C LYS A 22 10.55 1.92 -4.82
N ILE A 23 10.59 1.61 -3.52
CA ILE A 23 11.56 0.66 -2.95
C ILE A 23 11.45 -0.70 -3.66
N SER A 24 10.24 -1.26 -3.80
CA SER A 24 10.03 -2.55 -4.47
C SER A 24 10.38 -2.55 -5.95
N SER A 25 10.30 -1.40 -6.64
CA SER A 25 10.78 -1.29 -8.02
C SER A 25 12.31 -1.38 -8.14
N GLU A 26 13.06 -1.00 -7.11
CA GLU A 26 14.52 -0.97 -7.14
C GLU A 26 15.11 -2.34 -6.80
N HIS A 27 14.45 -3.08 -5.90
CA HIS A 27 14.90 -4.39 -5.42
C HIS A 27 15.27 -5.38 -6.53
N PRO A 28 14.48 -5.57 -7.61
CA PRO A 28 14.85 -6.52 -8.65
C PRO A 28 16.13 -6.15 -9.40
N ILE A 29 16.40 -4.86 -9.60
CA ILE A 29 17.63 -4.38 -10.24
C ILE A 29 18.82 -4.59 -9.30
N PHE A 30 18.64 -4.29 -8.02
CA PHE A 30 19.70 -4.48 -7.02
C PHE A 30 20.10 -5.96 -6.89
N LEU A 31 19.13 -6.87 -6.84
CA LEU A 31 19.36 -8.32 -6.82
C LEU A 31 20.15 -8.80 -8.05
N GLN A 32 19.78 -8.33 -9.25
CA GLN A 32 20.51 -8.68 -10.48
C GLN A 32 21.97 -8.19 -10.42
N ASN A 33 22.18 -6.94 -10.01
CA ASN A 33 23.51 -6.35 -9.94
C ASN A 33 24.42 -7.07 -8.93
N VAL A 34 23.91 -7.35 -7.73
CA VAL A 34 24.68 -8.05 -6.69
C VAL A 34 24.97 -9.49 -7.09
N ALA A 35 24.01 -10.19 -7.70
CA ALA A 35 24.25 -11.53 -8.22
C ALA A 35 25.37 -11.54 -9.28
N ASN A 36 25.37 -10.57 -10.20
CA ASN A 36 26.42 -10.41 -11.19
C ASN A 36 27.79 -10.14 -10.54
N CYS A 37 27.86 -9.24 -9.54
CA CYS A 37 29.10 -8.97 -8.81
C CYS A 37 29.66 -10.20 -8.08
N LEU A 38 28.79 -11.07 -7.58
CA LEU A 38 29.15 -12.30 -6.88
C LEU A 38 29.33 -13.50 -7.83
N ASN A 39 29.19 -13.30 -9.15
CA ASN A 39 29.19 -14.36 -10.15
C ASN A 39 28.17 -15.49 -9.85
N LEU A 40 27.00 -15.12 -9.31
CA LEU A 40 25.89 -16.02 -9.06
C LEU A 40 25.01 -16.14 -10.30
N THR A 41 24.76 -17.37 -10.73
CA THR A 41 23.87 -17.64 -11.86
C THR A 41 22.40 -17.62 -11.41
N ILE A 42 21.68 -16.59 -11.80
CA ILE A 42 20.21 -16.54 -11.72
C ILE A 42 19.64 -17.24 -12.96
N THR A 43 18.66 -18.13 -12.76
CA THR A 43 18.03 -18.84 -13.89
C THR A 43 17.25 -17.86 -14.78
N PRO A 44 17.12 -18.12 -16.10
CA PRO A 44 16.40 -17.22 -17.01
C PRO A 44 14.97 -16.91 -16.56
N ASN A 45 14.28 -17.89 -15.97
CA ASN A 45 12.91 -17.71 -15.46
C ASN A 45 12.87 -16.74 -14.28
N LEU A 46 13.80 -16.85 -13.32
CA LEU A 46 13.88 -15.92 -12.19
C LEU A 46 14.30 -14.53 -12.65
N LEU A 47 15.23 -14.43 -13.60
CA LEU A 47 15.64 -13.15 -14.20
C LEU A 47 14.48 -12.45 -14.90
N ALA A 48 13.69 -13.20 -15.69
CA ALA A 48 12.47 -12.67 -16.31
C ALA A 48 11.44 -12.21 -15.27
N GLY A 49 11.29 -12.98 -14.19
CA GLY A 49 10.44 -12.61 -13.04
C GLY A 49 10.88 -11.29 -12.40
N LEU A 50 12.18 -11.12 -12.12
CA LEU A 50 12.75 -9.88 -11.58
C LEU A 50 12.49 -8.69 -12.49
N ASN A 51 12.74 -8.83 -13.80
CA ASN A 51 12.50 -7.77 -14.78
C ASN A 51 11.02 -7.38 -14.86
N ARG A 52 10.13 -8.37 -14.82
CA ARG A 52 8.69 -8.11 -14.78
C ARG A 52 8.28 -7.38 -13.49
N MET A 53 8.76 -7.83 -12.33
CA MET A 53 8.44 -7.17 -11.05
C MET A 53 8.92 -5.72 -11.02
N HIS A 54 10.12 -5.43 -11.55
CA HIS A 54 10.60 -4.06 -11.70
C HIS A 54 9.62 -3.19 -12.49
N GLN A 55 9.15 -3.69 -13.64
CA GLN A 55 8.18 -2.98 -14.49
C GLN A 55 6.83 -2.79 -13.77
N CYS A 56 6.31 -3.85 -13.15
CA CYS A 56 5.05 -3.82 -12.41
C CYS A 56 5.08 -2.79 -11.26
N PHE A 57 6.10 -2.81 -10.42
CA PHE A 57 6.22 -1.84 -9.31
C PHE A 57 6.49 -0.42 -9.80
N THR A 58 7.25 -0.24 -10.89
CA THR A 58 7.44 1.07 -11.51
C THR A 58 6.12 1.66 -11.98
N ALA A 59 5.28 0.86 -12.64
CA ALA A 59 3.95 1.29 -13.07
C ALA A 59 3.04 1.63 -11.88
N LEU A 60 3.04 0.80 -10.82
CA LEU A 60 2.31 1.09 -9.58
C LEU A 60 2.77 2.39 -8.93
N HIS A 61 4.08 2.65 -8.92
CA HIS A 61 4.65 3.87 -8.36
C HIS A 61 4.17 5.12 -9.10
N GLN A 62 4.21 5.09 -10.43
CA GLN A 62 3.73 6.21 -11.25
C GLN A 62 2.25 6.49 -11.01
N GLU A 63 1.44 5.44 -10.90
CA GLU A 63 0.01 5.59 -10.63
C GLU A 63 -0.25 6.08 -9.21
N ALA A 64 0.49 5.60 -8.21
CA ALA A 64 0.39 6.07 -6.83
C ALA A 64 0.73 7.56 -6.72
N GLN A 65 1.78 8.02 -7.42
CA GLN A 65 2.14 9.44 -7.50
C GLN A 65 1.05 10.28 -8.16
N ARG A 66 0.45 9.77 -9.24
CA ARG A 66 -0.65 10.44 -9.95
C ARG A 66 -1.85 10.63 -9.01
N LEU A 67 -2.26 9.58 -8.30
CA LEU A 67 -3.35 9.63 -7.34
C LEU A 67 -3.02 10.57 -6.16
N LEU A 68 -1.78 10.54 -5.66
CA LEU A 68 -1.33 11.43 -4.59
C LEU A 68 -1.44 12.90 -5.00
N GLY A 69 -1.09 13.24 -6.25
CA GLY A 69 -1.26 14.59 -6.79
C GLY A 69 -2.72 15.05 -6.89
N MET A 70 -3.68 14.12 -6.96
CA MET A 70 -5.11 14.44 -6.96
C MET A 70 -5.68 14.62 -5.55
N ALA A 71 -5.05 14.02 -4.52
CA ALA A 71 -5.54 14.04 -3.14
C ALA A 71 -5.64 15.45 -2.53
N THR A 72 -4.98 16.45 -3.13
CA THR A 72 -4.95 17.84 -2.65
C THR A 72 -6.17 18.69 -3.04
N GLY A 73 -7.19 18.15 -3.73
CA GLY A 73 -8.32 18.94 -4.23
C GLY A 73 -9.68 18.21 -4.30
N GLN A 74 -10.51 18.38 -3.27
CA GLN A 74 -11.96 18.06 -3.18
C GLN A 74 -12.43 16.59 -3.39
N ASN A 75 -13.67 16.32 -2.94
CA ASN A 75 -14.34 15.05 -2.61
C ASN A 75 -13.83 13.75 -3.29
N ASN A 76 -13.42 12.81 -2.43
CA ASN A 76 -12.44 11.74 -2.69
C ASN A 76 -13.03 10.32 -2.83
N PHE A 77 -14.31 10.14 -3.13
CA PHE A 77 -14.88 8.77 -3.20
C PHE A 77 -14.24 7.93 -4.32
N HIS A 78 -14.11 8.49 -5.53
CA HIS A 78 -13.42 7.82 -6.63
C HIS A 78 -11.94 7.59 -6.33
N LEU A 79 -11.29 8.54 -5.65
CA LEU A 79 -9.91 8.40 -5.22
C LEU A 79 -9.73 7.22 -4.26
N ALA A 80 -10.68 7.01 -3.34
CA ALA A 80 -10.66 5.89 -2.40
C ALA A 80 -10.78 4.54 -3.11
N GLN A 81 -11.68 4.43 -4.08
CA GLN A 81 -11.83 3.21 -4.88
C GLN A 81 -10.58 2.93 -5.73
N ASP A 82 -10.02 3.95 -6.36
CA ASP A 82 -8.78 3.82 -7.15
C ASP A 82 -7.59 3.43 -6.27
N THR A 83 -7.47 4.03 -5.09
CA THR A 83 -6.41 3.70 -4.12
C THR A 83 -6.53 2.25 -3.66
N VAL A 84 -7.73 1.78 -3.31
CA VAL A 84 -7.97 0.38 -2.91
C VAL A 84 -7.61 -0.58 -4.05
N ARG A 85 -8.02 -0.28 -5.29
CA ARG A 85 -7.66 -1.08 -6.46
C ARG A 85 -6.14 -1.16 -6.62
N LEU A 86 -5.44 -0.04 -6.46
CA LEU A 86 -3.99 0.01 -6.58
C LEU A 86 -3.29 -0.78 -5.47
N MET A 87 -3.80 -0.71 -4.23
CA MET A 87 -3.32 -1.54 -3.12
C MET A 87 -3.52 -3.04 -3.37
N GLN A 88 -4.66 -3.44 -3.94
CA GLN A 88 -4.90 -4.84 -4.29
C GLN A 88 -3.92 -5.34 -5.36
N GLN A 89 -3.64 -4.52 -6.37
CA GLN A 89 -2.63 -4.83 -7.39
C GLN A 89 -1.23 -4.93 -6.77
N PHE A 90 -0.87 -4.02 -5.87
CA PHE A 90 0.36 -4.08 -5.11
C PHE A 90 0.49 -5.43 -4.37
N LEU A 91 -0.53 -5.83 -3.61
CA LEU A 91 -0.51 -7.09 -2.85
C LEU A 91 -0.33 -8.32 -3.75
N GLN A 92 -0.92 -8.31 -4.96
CA GLN A 92 -0.75 -9.40 -5.92
C GLN A 92 0.70 -9.49 -6.41
N TYR A 93 1.29 -8.37 -6.82
CA TYR A 93 2.68 -8.35 -7.29
C TYR A 93 3.68 -8.60 -6.17
N ASP A 94 3.41 -8.10 -4.97
CA ASP A 94 4.26 -8.32 -3.81
C ASP A 94 4.27 -9.79 -3.39
N GLN A 95 3.11 -10.46 -3.38
CA GLN A 95 3.06 -11.90 -3.13
C GLN A 95 3.85 -12.69 -4.19
N GLU A 96 3.76 -12.29 -5.45
CA GLU A 96 4.55 -12.91 -6.52
C GLU A 96 6.05 -12.68 -6.30
N PHE A 97 6.44 -11.46 -5.92
CA PHE A 97 7.84 -11.12 -5.70
C PHE A 97 8.43 -11.83 -4.48
N ILE A 98 7.67 -11.97 -3.39
CA ILE A 98 8.02 -12.80 -2.23
C ILE A 98 8.34 -14.23 -2.66
N ASN A 99 7.52 -14.82 -3.53
CA ASN A 99 7.78 -16.17 -4.04
C ASN A 99 9.08 -16.22 -4.87
N ILE A 100 9.38 -15.19 -5.67
CA ILE A 100 10.66 -15.08 -6.39
C ILE A 100 11.83 -15.00 -5.40
N LEU A 101 11.72 -14.20 -4.33
CA LEU A 101 12.75 -14.04 -3.30
C LEU A 101 13.04 -15.35 -2.58
N GLN A 102 12.01 -16.15 -2.27
CA GLN A 102 12.18 -17.48 -1.68
C GLN A 102 12.99 -18.42 -2.57
N HIS A 103 12.80 -18.37 -3.90
CA HIS A 103 13.61 -19.13 -4.84
C HIS A 103 15.04 -18.58 -4.94
N LEU A 104 15.21 -17.25 -4.93
CA LEU A 104 16.53 -16.60 -4.92
C LEU A 104 17.34 -16.94 -3.66
N ALA A 105 16.68 -17.13 -2.51
CA ALA A 105 17.35 -17.55 -1.27
C ALA A 105 18.00 -18.94 -1.39
N GLN A 106 17.53 -19.79 -2.31
CA GLN A 106 18.15 -21.09 -2.59
C GLN A 106 19.42 -20.97 -3.45
N ILE A 107 19.65 -19.83 -4.10
CA ILE A 107 20.87 -19.55 -4.85
C ILE A 107 21.93 -19.03 -3.87
N GLY A 108 23.20 -19.38 -4.07
CA GLY A 108 24.30 -18.82 -3.29
C GLY A 108 24.16 -19.07 -1.78
N GLN A 109 23.74 -20.26 -1.35
CA GLN A 109 23.59 -20.60 0.07
C GLN A 109 24.88 -20.39 0.88
N ASN A 110 26.04 -20.53 0.24
CA ASN A 110 27.35 -20.29 0.84
C ASN A 110 27.85 -18.83 0.67
N GLN A 111 27.04 -17.93 0.12
CA GLN A 111 27.38 -16.52 -0.10
C GLN A 111 26.68 -15.64 0.94
N PRO A 112 27.35 -15.29 2.06
CA PRO A 112 26.70 -14.60 3.18
C PRO A 112 26.16 -13.22 2.80
N VAL A 113 26.85 -12.49 1.91
CA VAL A 113 26.38 -11.18 1.41
C VAL A 113 25.08 -11.33 0.62
N TRP A 114 25.00 -12.35 -0.24
CA TRP A 114 23.79 -12.65 -1.00
C TRP A 114 22.63 -13.05 -0.08
N GLN A 115 22.87 -13.96 0.86
CA GLN A 115 21.85 -14.41 1.80
C GLN A 115 21.34 -13.27 2.68
N ALA A 116 22.24 -12.41 3.19
CA ALA A 116 21.85 -11.24 3.97
C ALA A 116 20.96 -10.29 3.14
N LEU A 117 21.32 -10.06 1.87
CA LEU A 117 20.54 -9.21 0.97
C LEU A 117 19.15 -9.76 0.68
N VAL A 118 19.07 -11.02 0.24
CA VAL A 118 17.79 -11.65 -0.11
C VAL A 118 16.86 -11.68 1.10
N ASN A 119 17.38 -12.03 2.28
CA ASN A 119 16.59 -12.07 3.50
C ASN A 119 16.15 -10.67 3.97
N HIS A 120 16.99 -9.65 3.79
CA HIS A 120 16.63 -8.27 4.09
C HIS A 120 15.47 -7.81 3.20
N ILE A 121 15.59 -7.98 1.87
CA ILE A 121 14.54 -7.61 0.93
C ILE A 121 13.26 -8.40 1.18
N LEU A 122 13.36 -9.71 1.48
CA LEU A 122 12.21 -10.53 1.84
C LEU A 122 11.49 -10.00 3.08
N GLY A 123 12.24 -9.66 4.14
CA GLY A 123 11.67 -9.08 5.35
C GLY A 123 10.96 -7.75 5.09
N GLU A 124 11.50 -6.91 4.21
CA GLU A 124 10.86 -5.67 3.78
C GLU A 124 9.58 -5.93 2.98
N GLN A 125 9.58 -6.87 2.03
CA GLN A 125 8.38 -7.25 1.26
C GLN A 125 7.29 -7.80 2.18
N GLU A 126 7.62 -8.73 3.08
CA GLU A 126 6.66 -9.24 4.05
C GLU A 126 6.10 -8.16 4.98
N TYR A 127 6.94 -7.18 5.36
CA TYR A 127 6.50 -6.03 6.13
C TYR A 127 5.49 -5.20 5.36
N MET A 128 5.82 -4.80 4.12
CA MET A 128 4.95 -3.93 3.34
C MET A 128 3.68 -4.64 2.86
N TYR A 129 3.72 -5.95 2.61
CA TYR A 129 2.52 -6.76 2.38
C TYR A 129 1.51 -6.58 3.52
N ARG A 130 1.97 -6.78 4.77
CA ARG A 130 1.13 -6.66 5.96
C ARG A 130 0.61 -5.23 6.15
N LEU A 131 1.47 -4.24 5.93
CA LEU A 131 1.10 -2.83 6.00
C LEU A 131 -0.01 -2.50 4.99
N VAL A 132 0.22 -2.77 3.70
CA VAL A 132 -0.73 -2.44 2.62
C VAL A 132 -2.03 -3.23 2.78
N ALA A 133 -1.98 -4.49 3.21
CA ALA A 133 -3.17 -5.28 3.53
C ALA A 133 -3.99 -4.63 4.66
N SER A 134 -3.33 -4.16 5.72
CA SER A 134 -3.99 -3.45 6.82
C SER A 134 -4.61 -2.13 6.37
N LEU A 135 -3.89 -1.33 5.58
CA LEU A 135 -4.42 -0.06 5.05
C LEU A 135 -5.63 -0.30 4.14
N CYS A 136 -5.57 -1.32 3.28
CA CYS A 136 -6.66 -1.72 2.41
C CYS A 136 -7.92 -2.09 3.22
N GLN A 137 -7.76 -2.90 4.27
CA GLN A 137 -8.86 -3.26 5.19
C GLN A 137 -9.45 -2.03 5.88
N GLN A 138 -8.61 -1.14 6.43
CA GLN A 138 -9.07 0.10 7.07
C GLN A 138 -9.91 0.95 6.11
N MET A 139 -9.48 1.10 4.85
CA MET A 139 -10.22 1.83 3.81
C MET A 139 -11.57 1.18 3.48
N PHE A 140 -11.67 -0.15 3.44
CA PHE A 140 -12.95 -0.84 3.27
C PHE A 140 -13.92 -0.56 4.43
N HIS A 141 -13.42 -0.53 5.67
CA HIS A 141 -14.24 -0.27 6.85
C HIS A 141 -14.72 1.19 6.94
N MET A 142 -13.91 2.16 6.50
CA MET A 142 -14.34 3.57 6.42
C MET A 142 -15.45 3.78 5.39
N GLY A 143 -15.48 3.02 4.29
CA GLY A 143 -16.54 3.08 3.29
C GLY A 143 -17.90 2.51 3.74
N GLN A 144 -17.96 1.83 4.89
CA GLN A 144 -19.18 1.20 5.42
C GLN A 144 -19.85 2.00 6.55
N GLN A 145 -19.28 3.10 7.03
CA GLN A 145 -19.99 3.95 8.01
C GLN A 145 -21.08 4.76 7.29
N PRO A 146 -22.38 4.49 7.53
CA PRO A 146 -23.44 5.34 7.02
C PRO A 146 -23.33 6.68 7.74
N ASN A 147 -23.46 7.78 7.01
CA ASN A 147 -23.62 9.14 7.53
C ASN A 147 -24.46 9.17 8.82
N MET A 148 -23.83 9.18 9.99
CA MET A 148 -24.47 9.60 11.23
C MET A 148 -24.43 11.12 11.24
N TYR A 149 -25.34 11.74 10.47
CA TYR A 149 -25.71 13.13 10.73
C TYR A 149 -26.38 13.16 12.12
N PRO A 150 -25.93 14.00 13.06
CA PRO A 150 -26.70 14.27 14.26
C PRO A 150 -28.00 14.93 13.82
N ASN A 151 -29.13 14.30 14.14
CA ASN A 151 -30.44 14.92 14.07
C ASN A 151 -30.43 16.12 15.02
N MET A 152 -30.05 17.30 14.54
CA MET A 152 -30.22 18.54 15.27
C MET A 152 -31.71 18.80 15.37
N GLY A 153 -32.26 18.54 16.55
CA GLY A 153 -33.64 18.83 16.89
C GLY A 153 -33.97 20.28 16.55
N THR A 154 -34.93 20.47 15.66
CA THR A 154 -35.63 21.73 15.51
C THR A 154 -36.50 21.93 16.74
N GLY A 155 -35.92 22.57 17.75
CA GLY A 155 -36.70 23.36 18.69
C GLY A 155 -37.40 24.48 17.92
N MET A 156 -38.72 24.36 17.78
CA MET A 156 -39.57 25.51 17.49
C MET A 156 -40.53 25.70 18.66
N GLY A 157 -40.38 26.85 19.30
CA GLY A 157 -41.10 27.28 20.48
C GLY A 157 -42.59 27.43 20.20
N SER A 158 -43.40 26.81 21.05
CA SER A 158 -44.80 27.12 21.25
C SER A 158 -44.88 28.18 22.34
N GLY A 159 -44.86 29.46 21.93
CA GLY A 159 -45.19 30.59 22.79
C GLY A 159 -46.52 31.18 22.37
N MET A 160 -47.64 30.75 22.97
CA MET A 160 -48.87 31.53 23.05
C MET A 160 -49.76 31.07 24.24
N GLY A 161 -50.07 32.03 25.12
CA GLY A 161 -51.14 32.01 26.13
C GLY A 161 -50.71 31.62 27.55
N PRO A 162 -51.22 32.25 28.63
CA PRO A 162 -52.53 32.92 28.72
C PRO A 162 -52.54 34.31 29.40
N ASN A 163 -53.53 35.14 29.05
CA ASN A 163 -54.07 36.28 29.81
C ASN A 163 -55.50 36.48 29.26
N MET A 164 -56.58 36.69 30.00
CA MET A 164 -56.90 36.69 31.43
C MET A 164 -58.40 36.32 31.56
N ILE A 165 -58.81 35.92 32.75
CA ILE A 165 -60.20 35.73 33.19
C ILE A 165 -60.78 37.09 33.68
N TYR A 166 -62.09 37.23 33.48
CA TYR A 166 -63.07 38.27 33.92
C TYR A 166 -63.35 39.42 32.95
#